data_AF-A0A068UEW8-F1
#
_entry.id   AF-A0A068UEW8-F1
#
_cell.length_a   1.000
_cell.length_b   1.000
_cell.length_c   1.000
_cell.angle_alpha   90.00
_cell.angle_beta   90.00
_cell.angle_gamma   90.00
#
_symmetry.space_group_name_H-M   'P 1'
#
loop_
_entity.id
_entity.type
_entity.pdbx_description
1 polymer ?
#
loop_
_entity_poly.entity_id
_entity_poly.type
_entity_poly.pdbx_seq_one_letter_code
_entity_poly.pdbx_strand_id
1 'polypeptide(L)'
;MGSVERSRKKVQLWKKAIVHFMLCFVMGFFTGFAPTGKSSIFSSRVSVSNRSDFSPQPLEVLQYQSKFQSYNRSLLDGSPAAVPEATSKSDRDAYDDHHPPKISKEEENEGDLIPRKLVIIVTPTSMKDTRRGVLLRRLANTLRLVPQPLLWVVVEQQSDSDEASEILRKTGIMYRHLVFKENFTDMRAEMDHQINVALSHIEHHRLSGIVHFAGLSNVYDLSFFDEIRAIEAFGTWPMAFLSANRKKVNIEGPVCESSEVMGWHLKNSSNLSTDTMKPAIHVSGFAFNSSVLWDPERWGRTSSAQDTSQDSLKFVKKEVLEEETQLKGIPSDDCSKVLLWNLDISHSSVKKMVTDKR
;
A
#
# COMPACT_ATOMS: atom_id res chain seq x y z
N MET A 1 -43.11 3.46 -37.18
CA MET A 1 -43.60 4.13 -35.96
C MET A 1 -42.45 4.78 -35.19
N GLY A 2 -41.80 5.83 -35.71
CA GLY A 2 -40.53 6.35 -35.14
C GLY A 2 -40.44 7.86 -34.88
N SER A 3 -41.49 8.65 -35.17
CA SER A 3 -41.40 10.12 -35.07
C SER A 3 -41.92 10.69 -33.73
N VAL A 4 -42.84 10.00 -33.06
CA VAL A 4 -43.56 10.56 -31.88
C VAL A 4 -42.76 10.45 -30.58
N GLU A 5 -41.92 9.42 -30.40
CA GLU A 5 -41.15 9.23 -29.16
C GLU A 5 -39.97 10.20 -29.00
N ARG A 6 -39.36 10.63 -30.12
CA ARG A 6 -38.23 11.58 -30.10
C ARG A 6 -38.66 12.99 -29.67
N SER A 7 -39.92 13.35 -29.93
CA SER A 7 -40.52 14.63 -29.54
C SER A 7 -40.74 14.72 -28.03
N ARG A 8 -41.28 13.67 -27.40
CA ARG A 8 -41.56 13.64 -25.95
C ARG A 8 -40.30 13.78 -25.08
N LYS A 9 -39.17 13.19 -25.50
CA LYS A 9 -37.89 13.30 -24.78
C LYS A 9 -37.30 14.72 -24.81
N LYS A 10 -37.42 15.44 -25.94
CA LYS A 10 -36.97 16.84 -26.04
C LYS A 10 -37.83 17.79 -25.20
N VAL A 11 -39.15 17.56 -25.14
CA VAL A 11 -40.07 18.36 -24.32
C VAL A 11 -39.80 18.18 -22.81
N GLN A 12 -39.42 16.98 -22.36
CA GLN A 12 -39.06 16.74 -20.95
C GLN A 12 -37.72 17.38 -20.55
N LEU A 13 -36.73 17.37 -21.43
CA LEU A 13 -35.43 18.02 -21.18
C LEU A 13 -35.55 19.54 -21.08
N TRP A 14 -36.36 20.15 -21.95
CA TRP A 14 -36.55 21.61 -21.89
C TRP A 14 -37.36 22.04 -20.67
N LYS A 15 -38.34 21.23 -20.24
CA LYS A 15 -39.05 21.47 -18.96
C LYS A 15 -38.12 21.41 -17.75
N LYS A 16 -37.16 20.47 -17.70
CA LYS A 16 -36.18 20.40 -16.61
C LYS A 16 -35.24 21.61 -16.60
N ALA A 17 -34.80 22.06 -17.79
CA ALA A 17 -33.95 23.25 -17.91
C ALA A 17 -34.68 24.53 -17.48
N ILE A 18 -35.96 24.70 -17.86
CA ILE A 18 -36.78 25.85 -17.46
C ILE A 18 -37.01 25.88 -15.94
N VAL A 19 -37.26 24.73 -15.32
CA VAL A 19 -37.41 24.64 -13.85
C VAL A 19 -36.10 25.01 -13.15
N HIS A 20 -34.96 24.49 -13.60
CA HIS A 20 -33.66 24.88 -13.04
C HIS A 20 -33.36 26.37 -13.22
N PHE A 21 -33.66 26.94 -14.39
CA PHE A 21 -33.44 28.37 -14.65
C PHE A 21 -34.33 29.25 -13.78
N MET A 22 -35.60 28.88 -13.58
CA MET A 22 -36.51 29.58 -12.67
C MET A 22 -36.05 29.46 -11.21
N LEU A 23 -35.56 28.30 -10.79
CA LEU A 23 -35.10 28.08 -9.41
C LEU A 23 -33.85 28.92 -9.11
N CYS A 24 -32.89 28.98 -10.04
CA CYS A 24 -31.73 29.87 -9.95
C CYS A 24 -32.13 31.36 -9.96
N PHE A 25 -33.11 31.75 -10.79
CA PHE A 25 -33.61 33.12 -10.84
C PHE A 25 -34.28 33.55 -9.53
N VAL A 26 -35.10 32.67 -8.92
CA VAL A 26 -35.75 32.94 -7.63
C VAL A 26 -34.72 33.03 -6.49
N MET A 27 -33.73 32.13 -6.45
CA MET A 27 -32.65 32.18 -5.46
C MET A 27 -31.78 33.45 -5.62
N GLY A 28 -31.50 33.87 -6.86
CA GLY A 28 -30.80 35.11 -7.17
C GLY A 28 -31.60 36.37 -6.82
N PHE A 29 -32.91 36.35 -7.04
CA PHE A 29 -33.80 37.46 -6.72
C PHE A 29 -33.89 37.71 -5.21
N PHE A 30 -33.99 36.65 -4.40
CA PHE A 30 -34.05 36.79 -2.94
C PHE A 30 -32.71 37.12 -2.28
N THR A 31 -31.59 36.72 -2.87
CA THR A 31 -30.25 37.12 -2.39
C THR A 31 -29.94 38.60 -2.67
N GLY A 32 -30.61 39.23 -3.63
CA GLY A 32 -30.50 40.66 -3.93
C GLY A 32 -31.21 41.60 -2.93
N PHE A 33 -32.06 41.08 -2.04
CA PHE A 33 -32.78 41.87 -1.02
C PHE A 33 -32.29 41.60 0.42
N ALA A 34 -31.21 40.84 0.60
CA ALA A 34 -30.60 40.64 1.91
C ALA A 34 -29.96 41.96 2.41
N PRO A 35 -30.38 42.51 3.56
CA PRO A 35 -29.81 43.75 4.08
C PRO A 35 -28.34 43.53 4.46
N THR A 36 -27.42 44.27 3.82
CA THR A 36 -26.01 44.29 4.23
C THR A 36 -25.82 45.27 5.39
N GLY A 37 -26.12 44.80 6.59
CA GLY A 37 -25.78 45.49 7.84
C GLY A 37 -24.35 45.18 8.27
N LYS A 38 -23.47 46.20 8.27
CA LYS A 38 -22.11 46.12 8.82
C LYS A 38 -22.12 46.12 10.35
N SER A 39 -21.29 45.31 11.00
CA SER A 39 -20.21 45.75 11.91
C SER A 39 -19.51 44.57 12.57
N SER A 40 -18.18 44.67 12.67
CA SER A 40 -17.32 43.75 13.41
C SER A 40 -17.45 43.98 14.91
N ILE A 41 -17.49 42.91 15.71
CA ILE A 41 -17.02 42.94 17.10
C ILE A 41 -16.30 41.62 17.40
N PHE A 42 -14.97 41.69 17.44
CA PHE A 42 -14.13 40.79 18.23
C PHE A 42 -14.46 41.01 19.71
N SER A 43 -14.80 39.95 20.44
CA SER A 43 -14.37 39.67 21.81
C SER A 43 -15.26 38.58 22.41
N SER A 44 -14.74 37.36 22.51
CA SER A 44 -15.24 36.40 23.49
C SER A 44 -14.03 35.77 24.19
N ARG A 45 -13.93 36.15 25.45
CA ARG A 45 -12.94 35.72 26.43
C ARG A 45 -13.01 34.20 26.59
N VAL A 46 -11.85 33.54 26.52
CA VAL A 46 -11.68 32.16 26.97
C VAL A 46 -11.88 32.13 28.48
N SER A 47 -12.90 31.41 28.92
CA SER A 47 -13.09 31.07 30.33
C SER A 47 -12.68 29.61 30.53
N VAL A 48 -11.62 29.43 31.31
CA VAL A 48 -11.17 28.14 31.83
C VAL A 48 -12.19 27.64 32.84
N SER A 49 -12.69 26.41 32.68
CA SER A 49 -13.34 25.67 33.77
C SER A 49 -12.72 24.27 33.88
N ASN A 50 -11.96 24.06 34.96
CA ASN A 50 -11.51 22.76 35.45
C ASN A 50 -12.65 22.06 36.22
N ARG A 51 -12.87 20.77 35.90
CA ARG A 51 -13.19 19.62 36.77
C ARG A 51 -13.63 18.45 35.88
N SER A 52 -12.85 17.37 35.75
CA SER A 52 -12.83 16.13 36.58
C SER A 52 -14.23 15.49 36.66
N ASP A 53 -14.47 14.24 36.27
CA ASP A 53 -13.76 12.98 36.56
C ASP A 53 -14.08 11.92 35.48
N PHE A 54 -13.14 11.01 35.19
CA PHE A 54 -13.36 9.55 34.99
C PHE A 54 -12.01 8.91 34.63
N SER A 55 -11.48 8.10 35.55
CA SER A 55 -10.25 7.32 35.43
C SER A 55 -10.57 5.83 35.24
N PRO A 56 -9.78 5.11 34.43
CA PRO A 56 -9.56 3.68 34.63
C PRO A 56 -8.11 3.38 35.04
N GLN A 57 -7.97 2.39 35.93
CA GLN A 57 -6.73 1.86 36.52
C GLN A 57 -5.80 1.20 35.48
N PRO A 58 -4.47 1.17 35.71
CA PRO A 58 -3.56 0.36 34.93
C PRO A 58 -3.46 -1.08 35.48
N LEU A 59 -3.62 -2.06 34.59
CA LEU A 59 -3.27 -3.46 34.84
C LEU A 59 -1.75 -3.65 34.81
N GLU A 60 -1.23 -4.41 35.77
CA GLU A 60 0.15 -4.87 35.86
C GLU A 60 0.59 -5.65 34.61
N VAL A 61 1.66 -5.19 33.96
CA VAL A 61 2.39 -5.97 32.95
C VAL A 61 3.67 -6.50 33.59
N LEU A 62 3.71 -7.82 33.76
CA LEU A 62 4.87 -8.57 34.23
C LEU A 62 6.00 -8.46 33.18
N GLN A 63 7.01 -7.63 33.44
CA GLN A 63 8.22 -7.50 32.62
C GLN A 63 9.04 -8.79 32.69
N TYR A 64 9.02 -9.58 31.62
CA TYR A 64 10.07 -10.56 31.35
C TYR A 64 11.27 -9.84 30.73
N GLN A 65 12.26 -9.51 31.57
CA GLN A 65 13.59 -9.05 31.13
C GLN A 65 14.28 -10.17 30.34
N SER A 66 14.33 -10.06 29.01
CA SER A 66 15.29 -10.82 28.21
C SER A 66 16.55 -9.98 28.01
N LYS A 67 17.64 -10.39 28.67
CA LYS A 67 18.98 -9.84 28.47
C LYS A 67 19.46 -10.22 27.07
N PHE A 68 19.53 -9.27 26.14
CA PHE A 68 20.36 -9.41 24.94
C PHE A 68 21.79 -8.94 25.28
N GLN A 69 22.69 -9.90 25.53
CA GLN A 69 24.13 -9.64 25.51
C GLN A 69 24.60 -9.55 24.06
N SER A 70 25.15 -8.40 23.68
CA SER A 70 25.88 -8.24 22.42
C SER A 70 27.21 -9.00 22.51
N TYR A 71 27.39 -10.05 21.70
CA TYR A 71 28.69 -10.65 21.47
C TYR A 71 29.27 -10.10 20.17
N ASN A 72 30.28 -9.23 20.29
CA ASN A 72 31.16 -8.84 19.19
C ASN A 72 31.99 -10.05 18.77
N ARG A 73 31.75 -10.56 17.56
CA ARG A 73 32.49 -11.68 16.98
C ARG A 73 33.68 -11.14 16.18
N SER A 74 34.85 -11.09 16.83
CA SER A 74 36.14 -10.83 16.19
C SER A 74 36.57 -12.04 15.35
N LEU A 75 37.07 -11.77 14.16
CA LEU A 75 37.56 -12.75 13.18
C LEU A 75 38.98 -13.21 13.55
N LEU A 76 39.19 -14.52 13.47
CA LEU A 76 40.49 -15.18 13.57
C LEU A 76 41.24 -15.02 12.25
N ASP A 77 42.48 -14.53 12.31
CA ASP A 77 43.56 -15.07 11.48
C ASP A 77 44.82 -15.14 12.33
N GLY A 78 45.53 -16.26 12.22
CA GLY A 78 46.66 -16.61 13.05
C GLY A 78 47.78 -17.18 12.20
N SER A 79 48.95 -16.57 12.29
CA SER A 79 50.21 -17.33 12.27
C SER A 79 51.34 -16.56 12.97
N PRO A 80 52.28 -17.27 13.62
CA PRO A 80 53.18 -16.71 14.61
C PRO A 80 54.61 -16.52 14.09
N ALA A 81 55.37 -15.58 14.68
CA ALA A 81 56.70 -15.85 15.26
C ALA A 81 57.47 -14.57 15.63
N ALA A 82 58.29 -14.75 16.67
CA ALA A 82 59.50 -14.00 17.06
C ALA A 82 59.35 -12.78 17.99
N VAL A 83 59.72 -13.02 19.25
CA VAL A 83 60.24 -12.08 20.27
C VAL A 83 61.78 -12.18 20.17
N PRO A 84 62.58 -11.11 20.35
CA PRO A 84 63.08 -10.79 21.69
C PRO A 84 63.32 -9.30 22.02
N GLU A 85 63.23 -9.02 23.34
CA GLU A 85 64.09 -8.10 24.13
C GLU A 85 64.10 -6.59 23.81
N ALA A 86 64.33 -5.64 24.71
CA ALA A 86 64.41 -5.55 26.17
C ALA A 86 64.60 -4.04 26.49
N THR A 87 64.45 -3.69 27.77
CA THR A 87 65.14 -2.57 28.47
C THR A 87 64.65 -1.12 28.27
N SER A 88 63.90 -0.69 29.30
CA SER A 88 64.25 0.38 30.26
C SER A 88 64.17 1.87 29.91
N LYS A 89 63.30 2.53 30.70
CA LYS A 89 63.52 3.72 31.54
C LYS A 89 63.85 5.05 30.84
N SER A 90 62.94 6.01 31.00
CA SER A 90 63.22 7.16 31.88
C SER A 90 61.92 7.86 32.27
N ASP A 91 61.59 7.78 33.56
CA ASP A 91 60.71 8.71 34.25
C ASP A 91 61.35 10.11 34.33
N ARG A 92 60.46 11.11 34.35
CA ARG A 92 60.51 12.47 34.95
C ARG A 92 59.91 13.48 33.97
N ASP A 93 59.09 14.46 34.34
CA ASP A 93 58.25 14.74 35.50
C ASP A 93 57.34 15.92 35.05
N ALA A 94 56.23 16.09 35.77
CA ALA A 94 55.58 17.37 36.10
C ALA A 94 54.37 17.90 35.29
N TYR A 95 53.30 18.07 36.09
CA TYR A 95 52.23 19.08 36.06
C TYR A 95 50.93 18.84 35.26
N ASP A 96 50.06 18.05 35.91
CA ASP A 96 48.69 18.37 36.33
C ASP A 96 48.06 19.69 35.81
N ASP A 97 47.04 19.55 34.97
CA ASP A 97 45.90 20.48 34.94
C ASP A 97 44.61 19.70 34.66
N HIS A 98 43.94 19.30 35.75
CA HIS A 98 42.63 18.68 35.75
C HIS A 98 41.54 19.62 35.18
N HIS A 99 41.24 19.49 33.89
CA HIS A 99 39.96 19.91 33.33
C HIS A 99 39.00 18.70 33.28
N PRO A 100 37.86 18.70 34.00
CA PRO A 100 36.87 17.65 33.85
C PRO A 100 36.22 17.76 32.46
N PRO A 101 36.02 16.63 31.75
CA PRO A 101 35.35 16.67 30.46
C PRO A 101 33.91 17.13 30.66
N LYS A 102 33.54 18.21 29.97
CA LYS A 102 32.15 18.66 29.86
C LYS A 102 31.33 17.51 29.28
N ILE A 103 30.51 16.89 30.12
CA ILE A 103 29.41 16.03 29.68
C ILE A 103 28.46 16.96 28.91
N SER A 104 28.61 17.01 27.59
CA SER A 104 27.53 17.42 26.71
C SER A 104 26.41 16.45 26.99
N LYS A 105 25.36 16.92 27.68
CA LYS A 105 24.07 16.27 27.67
C LYS A 105 23.67 16.24 26.20
N GLU A 106 23.86 15.10 25.56
CA GLU A 106 23.12 14.78 24.36
C GLU A 106 21.66 14.83 24.81
N GLU A 107 21.01 15.94 24.48
CA GLU A 107 19.56 16.01 24.45
C GLU A 107 19.15 14.92 23.46
N GLU A 108 18.86 13.73 23.99
CA GLU A 108 18.10 12.72 23.29
C GLU A 108 16.82 13.42 22.86
N ASN A 109 16.83 13.86 21.61
CA ASN A 109 15.66 14.33 20.92
C ASN A 109 14.74 13.11 20.88
N GLU A 110 13.85 12.98 21.87
CA GLU A 110 12.63 12.18 21.78
C GLU A 110 11.79 12.77 20.64
N GLY A 111 12.28 12.56 19.42
CA GLY A 111 11.51 12.77 18.22
C GLY A 111 10.36 11.78 18.32
N ASP A 112 9.18 12.31 18.57
CA ASP A 112 7.89 11.65 18.56
C ASP A 112 7.88 10.58 17.44
N LEU A 113 8.18 9.33 17.79
CA LEU A 113 8.39 8.25 16.83
C LEU A 113 7.02 7.87 16.30
N ILE A 114 6.52 8.60 15.30
CA ILE A 114 5.27 8.28 14.63
C ILE A 114 5.34 6.81 14.20
N PRO A 115 4.51 5.92 14.76
CA PRO A 115 4.60 4.51 14.46
C PRO A 115 4.37 4.29 12.97
N ARG A 116 5.31 3.59 12.31
CA ARG A 116 5.19 3.27 10.89
C ARG A 116 3.94 2.42 10.66
N LYS A 117 3.07 2.84 9.74
CA LYS A 117 1.85 2.07 9.38
C LYS A 117 2.23 0.68 8.89
N LEU A 118 1.48 -0.35 9.30
CA LEU A 118 1.61 -1.72 8.79
C LEU A 118 1.38 -1.76 7.28
N VAL A 119 2.25 -2.46 6.55
CA VAL A 119 2.01 -2.83 5.16
C VAL A 119 1.57 -4.28 5.10
N ILE A 120 0.43 -4.54 4.48
CA ILE A 120 -0.16 -5.86 4.30
C ILE A 120 0.00 -6.26 2.82
N ILE A 121 0.90 -7.19 2.55
CA ILE A 121 1.16 -7.68 1.20
C ILE A 121 0.29 -8.91 0.95
N VAL A 122 -0.59 -8.85 -0.04
CA VAL A 122 -1.43 -9.99 -0.45
C VAL A 122 -0.86 -10.61 -1.72
N THR A 123 -0.52 -11.90 -1.66
CA THR A 123 0.05 -12.64 -2.78
C THR A 123 -0.78 -13.87 -3.11
N PRO A 124 -1.60 -13.83 -4.18
CA PRO A 124 -2.21 -15.00 -4.77
C PRO A 124 -1.16 -15.91 -5.40
N THR A 125 -1.26 -17.21 -5.19
CA THR A 125 -0.37 -18.22 -5.78
C THR A 125 -1.17 -19.39 -6.35
N SER A 126 -0.84 -19.83 -7.56
CA SER A 126 -1.54 -20.94 -8.22
C SER A 126 -0.61 -22.14 -8.38
N MET A 127 -1.12 -23.33 -8.11
CA MET A 127 -0.43 -24.59 -8.35
C MET A 127 -0.13 -24.83 -9.84
N LYS A 128 -0.84 -24.13 -10.74
CA LYS A 128 -0.64 -24.19 -12.18
C LYS A 128 0.65 -23.48 -12.62
N ASP A 129 1.23 -22.59 -11.80
CA ASP A 129 2.52 -21.98 -12.08
C ASP A 129 3.68 -22.87 -11.63
N THR A 130 4.29 -23.55 -12.59
CA THR A 130 5.47 -24.41 -12.39
C THR A 130 6.67 -23.71 -11.72
N ARG A 131 6.71 -22.37 -11.70
CA ARG A 131 7.80 -21.58 -11.10
C ARG A 131 7.38 -20.93 -9.78
N ARG A 132 6.18 -21.22 -9.26
CA ARG A 132 5.63 -20.59 -8.06
C ARG A 132 6.64 -20.56 -6.92
N GLY A 133 7.35 -21.66 -6.66
CA GLY A 133 8.29 -21.75 -5.54
C GLY A 133 9.53 -20.87 -5.72
N VAL A 134 10.02 -20.71 -6.95
CA VAL A 134 11.16 -19.82 -7.23
C VAL A 134 10.74 -18.36 -7.11
N LEU A 135 9.58 -18.01 -7.68
CA LEU A 135 9.05 -16.65 -7.62
C LEU A 135 8.63 -16.25 -6.20
N LEU A 136 8.09 -17.17 -5.42
CA LEU A 136 7.73 -16.96 -4.02
C LEU A 136 8.98 -16.70 -3.16
N ARG A 137 10.05 -17.49 -3.35
CA ARG A 137 11.35 -17.24 -2.68
C ARG A 137 11.96 -15.91 -3.08
N ARG A 138 11.88 -15.53 -4.37
CA ARG A 138 12.35 -14.22 -4.85
C ARG A 138 11.60 -13.09 -4.16
N LEU A 139 10.28 -13.13 -4.15
CA LEU A 139 9.46 -12.12 -3.48
C LEU A 139 9.75 -12.07 -1.98
N ALA A 140 9.87 -13.23 -1.31
CA ALA A 140 10.25 -13.31 0.10
C ALA A 140 11.59 -12.60 0.38
N ASN A 141 12.61 -12.83 -0.45
CA ASN A 141 13.91 -12.17 -0.28
C ASN A 141 13.81 -10.65 -0.42
N THR A 142 12.95 -10.13 -1.30
CA THR A 142 12.67 -8.69 -1.38
C THR A 142 11.92 -8.19 -0.14
N LEU A 143 10.84 -8.86 0.25
CA LEU A 143 10.00 -8.45 1.39
C LEU A 143 10.76 -8.50 2.73
N ARG A 144 11.76 -9.38 2.87
CA ARG A 144 12.63 -9.44 4.04
C ARG A 144 13.47 -8.18 4.23
N LEU A 145 13.75 -7.44 3.16
CA LEU A 145 14.50 -6.18 3.21
C LEU A 145 13.62 -4.98 3.53
N VAL A 146 12.28 -5.15 3.50
CA VAL A 146 11.34 -4.07 3.76
C VAL A 146 11.30 -3.79 5.27
N PRO A 147 11.40 -2.51 5.70
CA PRO A 147 11.32 -2.19 7.11
C PRO A 147 10.00 -2.63 7.76
N GLN A 148 10.06 -3.11 9.00
CA GLN A 148 8.88 -3.47 9.77
C GLN A 148 8.07 -2.21 10.17
N PRO A 149 6.75 -2.31 10.41
CA PRO A 149 5.93 -3.53 10.39
C PRO A 149 5.45 -3.93 8.97
N LEU A 150 5.55 -5.22 8.65
CA LEU A 150 5.04 -5.83 7.42
C LEU A 150 4.36 -7.18 7.72
N LEU A 151 3.21 -7.42 7.11
CA LEU A 151 2.49 -8.70 7.15
C LEU A 151 2.32 -9.25 5.74
N TRP A 152 2.75 -10.49 5.52
CA TRP A 152 2.59 -11.16 4.24
C TRP A 152 1.45 -12.18 4.26
N VAL A 153 0.40 -11.92 3.51
CA VAL A 153 -0.74 -12.83 3.33
C VAL A 153 -0.56 -13.58 2.02
N VAL A 154 -0.30 -14.88 2.11
CA VAL A 154 -0.19 -15.77 0.94
C VAL A 154 -1.44 -16.62 0.85
N VAL A 155 -2.04 -16.68 -0.34
CA VAL A 155 -3.26 -17.45 -0.60
C VAL A 155 -2.98 -18.48 -1.68
N GLU A 156 -3.24 -19.76 -1.40
CA GLU A 156 -3.10 -20.85 -2.37
C GLU A 156 -4.30 -21.80 -2.35
N GLN A 157 -4.47 -22.59 -3.41
CA GLN A 157 -5.47 -23.65 -3.40
C GLN A 157 -5.04 -24.76 -2.45
N GLN A 158 -5.96 -25.29 -1.65
CA GLN A 158 -5.70 -26.44 -0.79
C GLN A 158 -5.17 -27.62 -1.62
N SER A 159 -4.04 -28.16 -1.20
CA SER A 159 -3.41 -29.33 -1.80
C SER A 159 -2.64 -30.12 -0.74
N ASP A 160 -2.17 -31.32 -1.12
CA ASP A 160 -1.31 -32.15 -0.26
C ASP A 160 0.15 -31.66 -0.23
N SER A 161 0.50 -30.63 -1.02
CA SER A 161 1.84 -30.06 -1.05
C SER A 161 2.06 -29.09 0.12
N ASP A 162 3.21 -29.22 0.77
CA ASP A 162 3.66 -28.31 1.83
C ASP A 162 4.66 -27.25 1.34
N GLU A 163 4.96 -27.19 0.02
CA GLU A 163 6.04 -26.36 -0.54
C GLU A 163 5.92 -24.88 -0.14
N ALA A 164 4.74 -24.27 -0.25
CA ALA A 164 4.56 -22.85 0.09
C ALA A 164 4.72 -22.64 1.60
N SER A 165 4.16 -23.53 2.42
CA SER A 165 4.30 -23.48 3.88
C SER A 165 5.76 -23.64 4.32
N GLU A 166 6.50 -24.56 3.69
CA GLU A 166 7.92 -24.78 3.95
C GLU A 166 8.76 -23.55 3.57
N ILE A 167 8.47 -22.94 2.42
CA ILE A 167 9.11 -21.68 2.00
C ILE A 167 8.85 -20.59 3.04
N LEU A 168 7.58 -20.34 3.38
CA LEU A 168 7.17 -19.26 4.28
C LEU A 168 7.83 -19.35 5.66
N ARG A 169 7.88 -20.55 6.25
CA ARG A 169 8.54 -20.80 7.55
C ARG A 169 10.02 -20.43 7.56
N LYS A 170 10.71 -20.52 6.42
CA LYS A 170 12.15 -20.22 6.31
C LYS A 170 12.45 -18.73 6.04
N THR A 171 11.43 -17.90 5.81
CA THR A 171 11.63 -16.50 5.41
C THR A 171 11.95 -15.55 6.56
N GLY A 172 11.46 -15.85 7.76
CA GLY A 172 11.51 -14.93 8.91
C GLY A 172 10.56 -13.73 8.80
N ILE A 173 9.69 -13.69 7.79
CA ILE A 173 8.68 -12.63 7.61
C ILE A 173 7.42 -13.02 8.38
N MET A 174 6.76 -12.07 9.02
CA MET A 174 5.43 -12.32 9.61
C MET A 174 4.43 -12.61 8.49
N TYR A 175 3.81 -13.79 8.52
CA TYR A 175 2.90 -14.20 7.45
C TYR A 175 1.58 -14.78 7.97
N ARG A 176 0.56 -14.73 7.12
CA ARG A 176 -0.65 -15.56 7.22
C ARG A 176 -0.77 -16.38 5.95
N HIS A 177 -0.90 -17.70 6.11
CA HIS A 177 -1.09 -18.62 4.99
C HIS A 177 -2.55 -19.04 4.93
N LEU A 178 -3.27 -18.67 3.87
CA LEU A 178 -4.69 -18.94 3.66
C LEU A 178 -4.87 -19.94 2.53
N VAL A 179 -5.87 -20.80 2.66
CA VAL A 179 -6.20 -21.82 1.66
C VAL A 179 -7.69 -21.83 1.34
N PHE A 180 -8.02 -22.15 0.10
CA PHE A 180 -9.39 -22.32 -0.40
C PHE A 180 -9.56 -23.67 -1.12
N LYS A 181 -10.79 -24.17 -1.30
CA LYS A 181 -11.07 -25.53 -1.80
C LYS A 181 -11.62 -25.56 -3.22
N GLU A 182 -12.18 -24.45 -3.64
CA GLU A 182 -12.87 -24.26 -4.91
C GLU A 182 -11.92 -24.53 -6.08
N ASN A 183 -12.46 -25.12 -7.15
CA ASN A 183 -11.72 -25.40 -8.36
C ASN A 183 -12.04 -24.35 -9.41
N PHE A 184 -11.00 -23.83 -10.06
CA PHE A 184 -11.14 -22.82 -11.11
C PHE A 184 -10.50 -23.31 -12.40
N THR A 185 -11.21 -23.16 -13.51
CA THR A 185 -10.66 -23.37 -14.86
C THR A 185 -9.97 -22.10 -15.37
N ASP A 186 -10.58 -20.95 -15.12
CA ASP A 186 -10.04 -19.63 -15.46
C ASP A 186 -9.07 -19.11 -14.38
N MET A 187 -7.85 -18.77 -14.81
CA MET A 187 -6.79 -18.22 -13.95
C MET A 187 -7.17 -16.86 -13.35
N ARG A 188 -7.95 -16.05 -14.08
CA ARG A 188 -8.35 -14.73 -13.60
C ARG A 188 -9.40 -14.84 -12.50
N ALA A 189 -10.42 -15.69 -12.70
CA ALA A 189 -11.39 -16.01 -11.67
C ALA A 189 -10.75 -16.61 -10.41
N GLU A 190 -9.76 -17.49 -10.56
CA GLU A 190 -8.97 -18.03 -9.44
C GLU A 190 -8.29 -16.91 -8.65
N MET A 191 -7.58 -16.01 -9.34
CA MET A 191 -6.88 -14.89 -8.72
C MET A 191 -7.83 -13.92 -8.03
N ASP A 192 -8.95 -13.56 -8.65
CA ASP A 192 -9.94 -12.66 -8.05
C ASP A 192 -10.56 -13.31 -6.78
N HIS A 193 -10.83 -14.62 -6.80
CA HIS A 193 -11.29 -15.36 -5.63
C HIS A 193 -10.25 -15.36 -4.50
N GLN A 194 -8.98 -15.63 -4.81
CA GLN A 194 -7.88 -15.60 -3.85
C GLN A 194 -7.73 -14.24 -3.16
N ILE A 195 -7.87 -13.16 -3.93
CA ILE A 195 -7.83 -11.81 -3.39
C ILE A 195 -9.03 -11.59 -2.46
N ASN A 196 -10.24 -12.00 -2.85
CA ASN A 196 -11.43 -11.89 -2.00
C ASN A 196 -11.28 -12.68 -0.70
N VAL A 197 -10.71 -13.90 -0.72
CA VAL A 197 -10.38 -14.66 0.50
C VAL A 197 -9.46 -13.88 1.43
N ALA A 198 -8.41 -13.23 0.89
CA ALA A 198 -7.52 -12.39 1.68
C ALA A 198 -8.23 -11.15 2.25
N LEU A 199 -9.08 -10.49 1.45
CA LEU A 199 -9.82 -9.31 1.86
C LEU A 199 -10.82 -9.62 2.98
N SER A 200 -11.60 -10.70 2.85
CA SER A 200 -12.50 -11.15 3.91
C SER A 200 -11.74 -11.47 5.19
N HIS A 201 -10.54 -12.06 5.09
CA HIS A 201 -9.70 -12.35 6.24
C HIS A 201 -9.16 -11.07 6.92
N ILE A 202 -8.74 -10.09 6.13
CA ILE A 202 -8.28 -8.78 6.60
C ILE A 202 -9.42 -8.03 7.30
N GLU A 203 -10.62 -8.04 6.70
CA GLU A 203 -11.81 -7.39 7.22
C GLU A 203 -12.30 -8.05 8.52
N HIS A 204 -12.40 -9.37 8.53
CA HIS A 204 -12.84 -10.14 9.69
C HIS A 204 -11.96 -9.89 10.93
N HIS A 205 -10.64 -9.85 10.73
CA HIS A 205 -9.68 -9.63 11.82
C HIS A 205 -9.32 -8.16 12.03
N ARG A 206 -9.92 -7.22 11.28
CA ARG A 206 -9.65 -5.78 11.33
C ARG A 206 -8.16 -5.45 11.30
N LEU A 207 -7.42 -6.08 10.38
CA LEU A 207 -5.98 -5.87 10.24
C LEU A 207 -5.72 -4.46 9.69
N SER A 208 -5.46 -3.50 10.58
CA SER A 208 -5.27 -2.09 10.22
C SER A 208 -3.91 -1.85 9.56
N GLY A 209 -3.91 -1.45 8.30
CA GLY A 209 -2.69 -1.17 7.52
C GLY A 209 -2.98 -0.79 6.08
N ILE A 210 -1.92 -0.66 5.28
CA ILE A 210 -1.99 -0.43 3.84
C ILE A 210 -1.91 -1.77 3.11
N VAL A 211 -2.98 -2.12 2.40
CA VAL A 211 -3.10 -3.36 1.63
C VAL A 211 -2.57 -3.14 0.21
N HIS A 212 -1.65 -4.00 -0.22
CA HIS A 212 -1.10 -4.01 -1.57
C HIS A 212 -1.12 -5.43 -2.15
N PHE A 213 -1.57 -5.57 -3.40
CA PHE A 213 -1.62 -6.86 -4.09
C PHE A 213 -0.32 -7.10 -4.86
N ALA A 214 0.52 -8.02 -4.36
CA ALA A 214 1.78 -8.38 -4.98
C ALA A 214 1.70 -9.70 -5.74
N GLY A 215 1.74 -9.64 -7.07
CA GLY A 215 1.87 -10.82 -7.92
C GLY A 215 3.28 -11.41 -7.88
N LEU A 216 3.40 -12.73 -8.07
CA LEU A 216 4.67 -13.45 -8.05
C LEU A 216 5.71 -12.96 -9.08
N SER A 217 5.25 -12.37 -10.18
CA SER A 217 6.09 -11.80 -11.24
C SER A 217 6.50 -10.33 -11.01
N ASN A 218 6.02 -9.70 -9.93
CA ASN A 218 6.30 -8.30 -9.66
C ASN A 218 7.73 -8.10 -9.11
N VAL A 219 8.41 -7.06 -9.55
CA VAL A 219 9.71 -6.60 -9.05
C VAL A 219 9.50 -5.22 -8.45
N TYR A 220 10.06 -5.02 -7.26
CA TYR A 220 9.86 -3.80 -6.49
C TYR A 220 11.20 -3.10 -6.28
N ASP A 221 11.18 -1.79 -6.43
CA ASP A 221 12.14 -0.94 -5.71
C ASP A 221 11.80 -0.98 -4.21
N LEU A 222 12.81 -0.93 -3.32
CA LEU A 222 12.53 -0.99 -1.88
C LEU A 222 11.83 0.28 -1.37
N SER A 223 12.11 1.45 -1.97
CA SER A 223 11.46 2.71 -1.61
C SER A 223 9.95 2.70 -1.84
N PHE A 224 9.46 1.84 -2.74
CA PHE A 224 8.04 1.61 -2.96
C PHE A 224 7.27 1.37 -1.66
N PHE A 225 7.84 0.56 -0.76
CA PHE A 225 7.17 0.18 0.49
C PHE A 225 7.17 1.29 1.54
N ASP A 226 8.04 2.29 1.40
CA ASP A 226 8.03 3.49 2.24
C ASP A 226 6.99 4.48 1.72
N GLU A 227 6.94 4.67 0.40
CA GLU A 227 5.97 5.54 -0.28
C GLU A 227 4.51 5.16 0.04
N ILE A 228 4.15 3.87 -0.09
CA ILE A 228 2.76 3.44 0.13
C ILE A 228 2.29 3.60 1.58
N ARG A 229 3.19 3.74 2.57
CA ARG A 229 2.79 4.00 3.97
C ARG A 229 2.18 5.38 4.14
N ALA A 230 2.50 6.31 3.23
CA ALA A 230 1.92 7.64 3.22
C ALA A 230 0.51 7.68 2.61
N ILE A 231 -0.07 6.54 2.22
CA ILE A 231 -1.46 6.46 1.76
C ILE A 231 -2.41 6.72 2.94
N GLU A 232 -3.40 7.57 2.70
CA GLU A 232 -4.49 7.80 3.62
C GLU A 232 -5.63 6.83 3.35
N ALA A 233 -6.33 6.99 2.21
CA ALA A 233 -7.40 6.10 1.76
C ALA A 233 -6.95 5.19 0.61
N PHE A 234 -6.58 5.76 -0.53
CA PHE A 234 -6.15 5.05 -1.73
C PHE A 234 -4.89 5.69 -2.32
N GLY A 235 -4.05 4.89 -2.95
CA GLY A 235 -2.90 5.37 -3.71
C GLY A 235 -2.62 4.54 -4.95
N THR A 236 -2.00 5.15 -5.96
CA THR A 236 -1.68 4.53 -7.25
C THR A 236 -0.36 5.04 -7.80
N TRP A 237 0.25 4.30 -8.73
CA TRP A 237 1.56 4.59 -9.29
C TRP A 237 1.72 4.00 -10.69
N PRO A 238 2.71 4.46 -11.47
CA PRO A 238 3.05 3.85 -12.74
C PRO A 238 3.66 2.46 -12.56
N MET A 239 3.24 1.54 -13.42
CA MET A 239 3.77 0.19 -13.54
C MET A 239 4.38 -0.04 -14.92
N ALA A 240 5.58 -0.60 -14.96
CA ALA A 240 6.17 -1.06 -16.22
C ALA A 240 5.93 -2.56 -16.42
N PHE A 241 5.39 -2.92 -17.56
CA PHE A 241 5.18 -4.29 -18.01
C PHE A 241 6.29 -4.65 -19.00
N LEU A 242 7.08 -5.66 -18.66
CA LEU A 242 8.15 -6.16 -19.50
C LEU A 242 7.79 -7.55 -20.01
N SER A 243 7.93 -7.75 -21.31
CA SER A 243 7.81 -9.07 -21.93
C SER A 243 9.18 -9.49 -22.46
N ALA A 244 9.74 -10.55 -21.89
CA ALA A 244 11.06 -11.06 -22.27
C ALA A 244 11.15 -11.39 -23.77
N ASN A 245 10.04 -11.84 -24.37
CA ASN A 245 9.98 -12.24 -25.77
C ASN A 245 9.90 -11.07 -26.75
N ARG A 246 9.39 -9.90 -26.33
CA ARG A 246 9.08 -8.79 -27.25
C ARG A 246 10.09 -7.65 -27.24
N LYS A 247 11.08 -7.68 -26.32
CA LYS A 247 12.00 -6.55 -26.04
C LYS A 247 11.26 -5.21 -25.96
N LYS A 248 10.04 -5.23 -25.42
CA LYS A 248 9.14 -4.09 -25.33
C LYS A 248 8.79 -3.84 -23.87
N VAL A 249 8.90 -2.59 -23.47
CA VAL A 249 8.43 -2.09 -22.18
C VAL A 249 7.17 -1.25 -22.46
N ASN A 250 6.08 -1.56 -21.78
CA ASN A 250 4.90 -0.73 -21.74
C ASN A 250 4.77 -0.16 -20.33
N ILE A 251 4.52 1.14 -20.20
CA ILE A 251 4.21 1.75 -18.90
C ILE A 251 2.71 1.98 -18.87
N GLU A 252 2.03 1.57 -17.80
CA GLU A 252 0.63 1.88 -17.57
C GLU A 252 0.49 2.49 -16.17
N GLY A 253 -0.39 3.48 -15.98
CA GLY A 253 -0.53 4.13 -14.68
C GLY A 253 -1.20 5.50 -14.72
N PRO A 254 -1.23 6.20 -13.57
CA PRO A 254 -1.82 7.53 -13.45
C PRO A 254 -0.95 8.58 -14.13
N VAL A 255 -1.59 9.69 -14.51
CA VAL A 255 -0.95 10.96 -14.86
C VAL A 255 -1.23 11.91 -13.70
N CYS A 256 -0.19 12.45 -13.09
CA CYS A 256 -0.33 13.20 -11.84
C CYS A 256 0.19 14.63 -11.95
N GLU A 257 -0.40 15.53 -11.17
CA GLU A 257 0.11 16.89 -10.92
C GLU A 257 0.08 17.13 -9.41
N SER A 258 1.24 17.41 -8.80
CA SER A 258 1.39 17.58 -7.35
C SER A 258 0.79 16.44 -6.51
N SER A 259 1.00 15.19 -6.92
CA SER A 259 0.40 13.96 -6.33
C SER A 259 -1.11 13.78 -6.54
N GLU A 260 -1.80 14.69 -7.21
CA GLU A 260 -3.21 14.53 -7.59
C GLU A 260 -3.31 13.79 -8.93
N VAL A 261 -4.23 12.81 -9.03
CA VAL A 261 -4.39 12.00 -10.25
C VAL A 261 -5.32 12.71 -11.24
N MET A 262 -4.76 13.20 -12.34
CA MET A 262 -5.46 13.95 -13.38
C MET A 262 -6.01 13.06 -14.50
N GLY A 263 -5.52 11.83 -14.62
CA GLY A 263 -5.91 10.90 -15.67
C GLY A 263 -5.11 9.62 -15.66
N TRP A 264 -5.23 8.83 -16.74
CA TRP A 264 -4.66 7.49 -16.81
C TRP A 264 -4.06 7.20 -18.19
N HIS A 265 -2.84 6.66 -18.20
CA HIS A 265 -2.26 6.00 -19.36
C HIS A 265 -2.47 4.49 -19.23
N LEU A 266 -3.55 3.98 -19.80
CA LEU A 266 -3.89 2.55 -19.76
C LEU A 266 -3.93 2.00 -21.18
N LYS A 267 -3.54 0.75 -21.34
CA LYS A 267 -3.61 0.09 -22.64
C LYS A 267 -5.07 -0.11 -23.03
N ASN A 268 -5.50 0.54 -24.11
CA ASN A 268 -6.82 0.31 -24.69
C ASN A 268 -6.96 -1.18 -25.07
N SER A 269 -7.92 -1.88 -24.46
CA SER A 269 -8.47 -3.13 -25.00
C SER A 269 -9.34 -2.78 -26.21
N SER A 270 -8.69 -2.36 -27.30
CA SER A 270 -9.34 -1.90 -28.53
C SER A 270 -9.92 -3.07 -29.34
N ASN A 271 -10.80 -3.88 -28.74
CA ASN A 271 -11.56 -4.95 -29.40
C ASN A 271 -12.84 -5.36 -28.63
N LEU A 272 -13.42 -4.48 -27.80
CA LEU A 272 -14.79 -4.70 -27.31
C LEU A 272 -15.58 -3.39 -27.36
N SER A 273 -16.28 -3.24 -28.48
CA SER A 273 -17.23 -2.16 -28.72
C SER A 273 -18.46 -2.33 -27.81
N THR A 274 -18.53 -1.59 -26.71
CA THR A 274 -19.78 -1.06 -26.12
C THR A 274 -19.45 -0.08 -24.99
N ASP A 275 -20.32 0.93 -24.87
CA ASP A 275 -20.27 2.19 -24.12
C ASP A 275 -20.23 2.05 -22.57
N THR A 276 -19.56 1.04 -21.99
CA THR A 276 -19.61 0.80 -20.51
C THR A 276 -18.40 0.05 -19.94
N MET A 277 -17.17 0.39 -20.32
CA MET A 277 -16.00 -0.21 -19.68
C MET A 277 -14.99 0.87 -19.30
N LYS A 278 -15.07 1.34 -18.05
CA LYS A 278 -13.98 2.07 -17.40
C LYS A 278 -12.69 1.25 -17.56
N PRO A 279 -11.54 1.89 -17.83
CA PRO A 279 -10.32 1.16 -18.08
C PRO A 279 -9.89 0.38 -16.82
N ALA A 280 -9.56 -0.89 -16.98
CA ALA A 280 -9.30 -1.80 -15.87
C ALA A 280 -7.86 -1.63 -15.37
N ILE A 281 -7.70 -0.97 -14.22
CA ILE A 281 -6.40 -0.86 -13.54
C ILE A 281 -5.95 -2.25 -13.07
N HIS A 282 -4.66 -2.53 -13.26
CA HIS A 282 -4.04 -3.75 -12.76
C HIS A 282 -4.09 -3.79 -11.22
N VAL A 283 -4.39 -4.94 -10.61
CA VAL A 283 -4.54 -5.05 -9.14
C VAL A 283 -3.31 -4.61 -8.35
N SER A 284 -2.11 -4.80 -8.90
CA SER A 284 -0.86 -4.32 -8.29
C SER A 284 -0.56 -2.83 -8.55
N GLY A 285 -1.41 -2.11 -9.26
CA GLY A 285 -1.22 -0.70 -9.62
C GLY A 285 -1.79 0.28 -8.59
N PHE A 286 -2.35 -0.24 -7.50
CA PHE A 286 -2.89 0.56 -6.41
C PHE A 286 -2.73 -0.15 -5.07
N ALA A 287 -2.83 0.63 -3.99
CA ALA A 287 -2.96 0.17 -2.62
C ALA A 287 -4.01 1.01 -1.89
N PHE A 288 -4.51 0.50 -0.78
CA PHE A 288 -5.55 1.18 -0.02
C PHE A 288 -5.43 0.89 1.47
N ASN A 289 -6.00 1.77 2.27
CA ASN A 289 -6.10 1.58 3.70
C ASN A 289 -7.19 0.56 4.01
N SER A 290 -6.82 -0.50 4.72
CA SER A 290 -7.70 -1.62 5.05
C SER A 290 -9.00 -1.19 5.74
N SER A 291 -8.99 -0.08 6.49
CA SER A 291 -10.19 0.45 7.16
C SER A 291 -11.34 0.77 6.22
N VAL A 292 -11.07 1.02 4.94
CA VAL A 292 -12.11 1.21 3.91
C VAL A 292 -13.06 0.00 3.81
N LEU A 293 -12.59 -1.21 4.13
CA LEU A 293 -13.41 -2.42 4.06
C LEU A 293 -14.52 -2.44 5.12
N TRP A 294 -14.39 -1.66 6.20
CA TRP A 294 -15.26 -1.82 7.36
C TRP A 294 -15.66 -0.54 8.10
N ASP A 295 -15.08 0.59 7.70
CA ASP A 295 -15.41 1.93 8.15
C ASP A 295 -15.39 2.87 6.94
N PRO A 296 -16.32 2.69 5.99
CA PRO A 296 -16.37 3.50 4.78
C PRO A 296 -16.78 4.96 5.08
N GLU A 297 -17.53 5.19 6.16
CA GLU A 297 -18.00 6.53 6.55
C GLU A 297 -16.85 7.46 6.93
N ARG A 298 -15.81 6.94 7.59
CA ARG A 298 -14.56 7.68 7.87
C ARG A 298 -13.90 8.26 6.63
N TRP A 299 -14.14 7.67 5.47
CA TRP A 299 -13.60 8.11 4.19
C TRP A 299 -14.63 8.87 3.35
N GLY A 300 -15.66 9.44 4.01
CA GLY A 300 -16.65 10.33 3.40
C GLY A 300 -17.80 9.63 2.69
N ARG A 301 -18.09 8.35 2.99
CA ARG A 301 -19.06 7.56 2.23
C ARG A 301 -20.35 7.29 2.99
N THR A 302 -21.47 7.30 2.28
CA THR A 302 -22.76 6.91 2.86
C THR A 302 -22.89 5.38 2.83
N SER A 303 -23.31 4.79 3.96
CA SER A 303 -23.47 3.34 4.18
C SER A 303 -24.44 2.60 3.23
N SER A 304 -24.94 3.24 2.16
CA SER A 304 -25.89 2.65 1.21
C SER A 304 -25.25 1.79 0.12
N ALA A 305 -23.91 1.71 0.06
CA ALA A 305 -23.20 0.75 -0.81
C ALA A 305 -23.15 -0.64 -0.15
N GLN A 306 -24.32 -1.23 0.10
CA GLN A 306 -24.49 -2.50 0.82
C GLN A 306 -24.32 -3.75 -0.06
N ASP A 307 -23.47 -3.67 -1.10
CA ASP A 307 -23.14 -4.82 -1.98
C ASP A 307 -21.66 -5.27 -1.81
N THR A 308 -21.03 -4.85 -0.70
CA THR A 308 -19.59 -4.97 -0.42
C THR A 308 -19.13 -6.37 0.00
N SER A 309 -20.05 -7.27 0.39
CA SER A 309 -19.67 -8.53 1.05
C SER A 309 -19.38 -9.69 0.10
N GLN A 310 -19.90 -9.69 -1.14
CA GLN A 310 -19.69 -10.80 -2.07
C GLN A 310 -18.46 -10.63 -2.99
N ASP A 311 -18.03 -9.40 -3.27
CA ASP A 311 -16.88 -9.14 -4.16
C ASP A 311 -16.13 -7.86 -3.74
N SER A 312 -15.40 -7.94 -2.62
CA SER A 312 -14.61 -6.83 -2.07
C SER A 312 -13.57 -6.31 -3.05
N LEU A 313 -13.01 -7.17 -3.92
CA LEU A 313 -12.08 -6.76 -4.97
C LEU A 313 -12.75 -5.86 -5.99
N LYS A 314 -13.94 -6.22 -6.48
CA LYS A 314 -14.70 -5.38 -7.40
C LYS A 314 -15.05 -4.03 -6.77
N PHE A 315 -15.42 -4.02 -5.49
CA PHE A 315 -15.60 -2.79 -4.73
C PHE A 315 -14.34 -1.93 -4.76
N VAL A 316 -13.21 -2.43 -4.25
CA VAL A 316 -11.95 -1.66 -4.17
C VAL A 316 -11.49 -1.17 -5.56
N LYS A 317 -11.60 -2.00 -6.61
CA LYS A 317 -11.30 -1.59 -8.00
C LYS A 317 -12.20 -0.46 -8.50
N LYS A 318 -13.49 -0.51 -8.17
CA LYS A 318 -14.45 0.54 -8.56
C LYS A 318 -14.07 1.86 -7.89
N GLU A 319 -13.75 1.81 -6.62
CA GLU A 319 -13.40 2.97 -5.80
C GLU A 319 -12.17 3.71 -6.34
N VAL A 320 -11.09 2.99 -6.68
CA VAL A 320 -9.88 3.62 -7.27
C VAL A 320 -10.17 4.38 -8.57
N LEU A 321 -11.26 4.05 -9.28
CA LEU A 321 -11.67 4.66 -10.55
C LEU A 321 -12.80 5.69 -10.39
N GLU A 322 -13.16 6.04 -9.16
CA GLU A 322 -14.15 7.08 -8.88
C GLU A 322 -13.46 8.43 -8.69
N GLU A 323 -13.96 9.44 -9.41
CA GLU A 323 -13.43 10.80 -9.42
C GLU A 323 -13.52 11.48 -8.04
N GLU A 324 -14.47 11.06 -7.20
CA GLU A 324 -14.64 11.59 -5.84
C GLU A 324 -13.66 10.98 -4.82
N THR A 325 -12.86 9.98 -5.21
CA THR A 325 -11.89 9.39 -4.28
C THR A 325 -10.65 10.27 -4.17
N GLN A 326 -10.24 10.55 -2.92
CA GLN A 326 -8.97 11.17 -2.62
C GLN A 326 -7.85 10.16 -2.90
N LEU A 327 -7.53 9.99 -4.18
CA LEU A 327 -6.55 9.05 -4.70
C LEU A 327 -5.19 9.74 -4.78
N LYS A 328 -4.22 9.23 -4.04
CA LYS A 328 -2.86 9.76 -4.04
C LYS A 328 -2.01 9.14 -5.14
N GLY A 329 -1.41 9.98 -5.97
CA GLY A 329 -0.36 9.61 -6.90
C GLY A 329 0.98 9.38 -6.19
N ILE A 330 1.67 8.29 -6.54
CA ILE A 330 2.97 7.90 -5.98
C ILE A 330 3.99 7.67 -7.10
N PRO A 331 5.26 8.12 -6.95
CA PRO A 331 5.76 9.00 -5.88
C PRO A 331 5.14 10.41 -5.97
N SER A 332 5.29 11.20 -4.90
CA SER A 332 4.68 12.52 -4.81
C SER A 332 5.13 13.52 -5.89
N ASP A 333 6.30 13.27 -6.48
CA ASP A 333 6.86 14.01 -7.61
C ASP A 333 6.16 13.61 -8.91
N ASP A 334 4.88 13.98 -9.06
CA ASP A 334 4.08 13.82 -10.29
C ASP A 334 4.01 12.39 -10.85
N CYS A 335 4.07 11.37 -9.98
CA CYS A 335 4.10 9.98 -10.43
C CYS A 335 5.24 9.71 -11.45
N SER A 336 6.36 10.44 -11.34
CA SER A 336 7.41 10.48 -12.37
C SER A 336 8.29 9.24 -12.45
N LYS A 337 8.22 8.33 -11.46
CA LYS A 337 9.10 7.15 -11.37
C LYS A 337 8.29 5.86 -11.40
N VAL A 338 8.83 4.88 -12.11
CA VAL A 338 8.37 3.49 -12.02
C VAL A 338 9.09 2.82 -10.86
N LEU A 339 8.34 2.43 -9.83
CA LEU A 339 8.84 1.71 -8.64
C LEU A 339 8.44 0.22 -8.65
N LEU A 340 7.60 -0.17 -9.61
CA LEU A 340 7.05 -1.50 -9.74
C LEU A 340 7.08 -1.96 -11.20
N TRP A 341 7.68 -3.12 -11.43
CA TRP A 341 7.73 -3.78 -12.72
C TRP A 341 7.00 -5.13 -12.67
N ASN A 342 6.23 -5.45 -13.69
CA ASN A 342 5.67 -6.78 -13.89
C ASN A 342 6.45 -7.51 -15.00
N LEU A 343 7.11 -8.61 -14.65
CA LEU A 343 7.89 -9.41 -15.59
C LEU A 343 7.07 -10.57 -16.15
N ASP A 344 6.58 -10.45 -17.38
CA ASP A 344 6.00 -11.58 -18.10
C ASP A 344 7.13 -12.48 -18.63
N ILE A 345 7.47 -13.47 -17.82
CA ILE A 345 8.39 -14.53 -18.20
C ILE A 345 7.54 -15.66 -18.80
N SER A 346 7.28 -15.62 -20.10
CA SER A 346 6.51 -16.67 -20.78
C SER A 346 7.18 -18.06 -20.67
N HIS A 347 6.38 -19.12 -20.62
CA HIS A 347 6.84 -20.53 -20.59
C HIS A 347 7.76 -20.92 -21.75
N SER A 348 7.72 -20.22 -22.89
CA SER A 348 8.50 -20.58 -24.09
C SER A 348 10.01 -20.36 -23.94
N SER A 349 10.44 -19.50 -23.01
CA SER A 349 11.86 -19.11 -22.91
C SER A 349 12.73 -20.19 -22.24
N VAL A 350 12.15 -21.10 -21.44
CA VAL A 350 12.91 -22.14 -20.72
C VAL A 350 13.21 -23.36 -21.59
N LYS A 351 12.38 -23.65 -22.62
CA LYS A 351 12.64 -24.78 -23.53
C LYS A 351 13.93 -24.62 -24.35
N LYS A 352 14.42 -23.39 -24.57
CA LYS A 352 15.64 -23.14 -25.34
C LYS A 352 16.94 -23.37 -24.57
N MET A 353 16.93 -23.36 -23.22
CA MET A 353 18.15 -23.59 -22.43
C MET A 353 18.47 -25.07 -22.20
N VAL A 354 17.51 -25.97 -22.41
CA VAL A 354 17.71 -27.43 -22.21
C VAL A 354 18.19 -28.12 -23.49
N THR A 355 18.04 -27.50 -24.65
CA THR A 355 18.45 -28.08 -25.94
C THR A 355 19.87 -27.71 -26.40
N ASP A 356 20.57 -26.83 -25.68
CA ASP A 356 21.94 -26.39 -26.05
C ASP A 356 23.04 -27.08 -25.22
N LYS A 357 22.69 -28.21 -24.60
CA LYS A 357 23.62 -29.18 -24.00
C LYS A 357 23.32 -30.57 -24.56
N ARG A 358 23.67 -30.79 -25.82
CA ARG A 358 23.93 -32.14 -26.34
C ARG A 358 25.00 -32.10 -27.41
#